data_AF-A0A945HJW6-F1
#
_entry.id   AF-A0A945HJW6-F1
#
_cell.length_a   1.000
_cell.length_b   1.000
_cell.length_c   1.000
_cell.angle_alpha   90.00
_cell.angle_beta   90.00
_cell.angle_gamma   90.00
#
_symmetry.space_group_name_H-M   'P 1'
#
loop_
_entity.id
_entity.type
_entity.pdbx_description
1 polymer ?
#
loop_
_entity_poly.entity_id
_entity_poly.type
_entity_poly.pdbx_seq_one_letter_code
_entity_poly.pdbx_strand_id
1 'polypeptide(L)'
;MNLDIMYRYMDTDIRPCVVCGEKQFDIFAKKEYLTARKCRECGMISVNPYYNDTGLEILYSKYLSSRLLDKDLEEKRNTMYDIDRDWILNYVKQGNILDIGSSAGYFLSRFDLNNFTRHGVEFSSECKNKAKELFDIPIRVGDITKMDFDVEYDLIMLRGVIEHFVDP
;
A
#
# COMPACT_ATOMS: atom_id res chain seq x y z
N MET A 1 -4.00 19.77 5.71
CA MET A 1 -3.17 20.18 4.56
C MET A 1 -4.09 20.85 3.56
N ASN A 2 -3.71 21.99 2.99
CA ASN A 2 -4.43 22.49 1.83
C ASN A 2 -4.03 21.64 0.61
N LEU A 3 -4.85 20.64 0.27
CA LEU A 3 -4.65 19.77 -0.89
C LEU A 3 -4.71 20.57 -2.21
N ASP A 4 -5.18 21.82 -2.19
CA ASP A 4 -5.23 22.71 -3.34
C ASP A 4 -3.85 23.17 -3.82
N ILE A 5 -2.74 22.84 -3.14
CA ILE A 5 -1.39 23.12 -3.69
C ILE A 5 -0.81 21.93 -4.47
N MET A 6 -1.40 20.75 -4.31
CA MET A 6 -0.84 19.52 -4.88
C MET A 6 -0.98 19.47 -6.41
N TYR A 7 -1.92 20.22 -7.01
CA TYR A 7 -2.05 20.29 -8.47
C TYR A 7 -0.76 20.71 -9.18
N ARG A 8 0.12 21.46 -8.51
CA ARG A 8 1.40 21.92 -9.07
C ARG A 8 2.41 20.79 -9.26
N TYR A 9 2.18 19.65 -8.62
CA TYR A 9 3.02 18.47 -8.71
C TYR A 9 2.38 17.38 -9.57
N MET A 10 1.28 17.68 -10.28
CA MET A 10 0.73 16.78 -11.29
C MET A 10 1.63 16.82 -12.53
N ASP A 11 1.79 15.67 -13.17
CA ASP A 11 2.30 15.63 -14.52
C ASP A 11 1.39 16.38 -15.48
N THR A 12 1.97 16.84 -16.58
CA THR A 12 1.23 17.51 -17.65
C THR A 12 0.72 16.54 -18.71
N ASP A 13 1.42 15.42 -18.90
CA ASP A 13 1.10 14.43 -19.92
C ASP A 13 0.27 13.26 -19.37
N ILE A 14 -0.69 12.82 -20.19
CA ILE A 14 -1.41 11.58 -19.93
C ILE A 14 -0.47 10.41 -20.21
N ARG A 15 -0.18 9.60 -19.19
CA ARG A 15 0.65 8.40 -19.37
C ARG A 15 -0.16 7.24 -19.96
N PRO A 16 0.48 6.29 -20.66
CA PRO A 16 -0.18 5.06 -21.12
C PRO A 16 -0.83 4.28 -19.97
N CYS A 17 -1.76 3.39 -20.30
CA CYS A 17 -2.45 2.58 -19.32
C CYS A 17 -1.46 1.70 -18.57
N VAL A 18 -1.46 1.78 -17.25
CA VAL A 18 -0.52 1.06 -16.39
C VAL A 18 -0.63 -0.47 -16.50
N VAL A 19 -1.76 -1.00 -16.99
CA VAL A 19 -1.99 -2.45 -17.12
C VAL A 19 -1.67 -2.98 -18.52
N CYS A 20 -2.04 -2.24 -19.58
CA CYS A 20 -1.98 -2.76 -20.95
C CYS A 20 -1.24 -1.87 -21.95
N GLY A 21 -0.74 -0.70 -21.53
CA GLY A 21 0.00 0.22 -22.40
C GLY A 21 -0.84 1.02 -23.41
N GLU A 22 -2.16 0.82 -23.48
CA GLU A 22 -3.05 1.59 -24.36
C GLU A 22 -3.08 3.09 -23.97
N LYS A 23 -3.24 3.98 -24.95
CA LYS A 23 -3.24 5.43 -24.80
C LYS A 23 -4.63 6.07 -24.96
N GLN A 24 -5.64 5.28 -25.29
CA GLN A 24 -7.02 5.73 -25.42
C GLN A 24 -7.83 5.54 -24.12
N PHE A 25 -8.46 6.63 -23.69
CA PHE A 25 -9.20 6.68 -22.43
C PHE A 25 -10.50 7.47 -22.55
N ASP A 26 -11.49 7.07 -21.75
CA ASP A 26 -12.66 7.87 -21.43
C ASP A 26 -12.50 8.58 -20.07
N ILE A 27 -13.16 9.72 -19.91
CA ILE A 27 -13.26 10.37 -18.60
C ILE A 27 -14.24 9.57 -17.74
N PHE A 28 -13.76 9.01 -16.64
CA PHE A 28 -14.60 8.26 -15.69
C PHE A 28 -15.16 9.18 -14.60
N ALA A 29 -14.31 10.00 -13.98
CA ALA A 29 -14.72 10.94 -12.94
C ALA A 29 -13.77 12.14 -12.87
N LYS A 30 -14.26 13.24 -12.30
CA LYS A 30 -13.45 14.43 -11.98
C LYS A 30 -13.72 14.85 -10.54
N LYS A 31 -12.67 15.22 -9.82
CA LYS A 31 -12.75 15.83 -8.49
C LYS A 31 -11.68 16.91 -8.40
N GLU A 32 -12.11 18.18 -8.31
CA GLU A 32 -11.20 19.34 -8.34
C GLU A 32 -10.25 19.27 -9.56
N TYR A 33 -8.94 19.25 -9.35
CA TYR A 33 -7.93 19.13 -10.40
C TYR A 33 -7.61 17.68 -10.80
N LEU A 34 -8.16 16.69 -10.08
CA LEU A 34 -7.93 15.27 -10.35
C LEU A 34 -8.92 14.76 -11.39
N THR A 35 -8.41 14.06 -12.40
CA THR A 35 -9.23 13.36 -13.40
C THR A 35 -8.93 11.87 -13.36
N ALA A 36 -9.96 11.06 -13.08
CA ALA A 36 -9.91 9.61 -13.23
C ALA A 36 -10.30 9.23 -14.66
N ARG A 37 -9.50 8.37 -15.28
CA ARG A 37 -9.65 7.93 -16.67
C ARG A 37 -9.81 6.43 -16.73
N LYS A 38 -10.76 5.97 -17.55
CA LYS A 38 -10.97 4.55 -17.84
C LYS A 38 -10.30 4.19 -19.15
N CYS A 39 -9.41 3.20 -19.14
CA CYS A 39 -8.81 2.65 -20.35
C CYS A 39 -9.90 2.00 -21.22
N ARG A 40 -9.90 2.29 -22.53
CA ARG A 40 -10.88 1.72 -23.47
C ARG A 40 -10.66 0.25 -23.77
N GLU A 41 -9.43 -0.24 -23.62
CA GLU A 41 -9.06 -1.63 -23.90
C GLU A 41 -9.32 -2.54 -22.68
N CYS A 42 -8.57 -2.34 -21.58
CA CYS A 42 -8.65 -3.24 -20.41
C CYS A 42 -9.63 -2.77 -19.33
N GLY A 43 -10.21 -1.57 -19.44
CA GLY A 43 -11.14 -1.03 -18.47
C GLY A 43 -10.52 -0.50 -17.16
N MET A 44 -9.20 -0.54 -17.00
CA MET A 44 -8.51 0.01 -15.81
C MET A 44 -8.86 1.49 -15.59
N ILE A 45 -9.17 1.84 -14.35
CA ILE A 45 -9.48 3.22 -13.93
C ILE A 45 -8.34 3.73 -13.05
N SER A 46 -7.74 4.86 -13.42
CA SER A 46 -6.67 5.49 -12.64
C SER A 46 -6.75 7.02 -12.73
N VAL A 47 -6.20 7.70 -11.72
CA VAL A 47 -5.96 9.15 -11.82
C VAL A 47 -4.86 9.36 -12.85
N ASN A 48 -5.13 10.13 -13.91
CA ASN A 48 -4.20 10.36 -15.01
C ASN A 48 -4.46 11.74 -15.65
N PRO A 49 -3.50 12.69 -15.62
CA PRO A 49 -2.09 12.54 -15.24
C PRO A 49 -1.87 12.17 -13.77
N TYR A 50 -0.71 11.59 -13.47
CA TYR A 50 -0.29 11.18 -12.13
C TYR A 50 0.42 12.35 -11.41
N TYR A 51 0.72 12.20 -10.12
CA TYR A 51 1.71 13.06 -9.48
C TYR A 51 3.11 12.71 -9.98
N ASN A 52 3.96 13.72 -10.12
CA ASN A 52 5.40 13.54 -10.28
C ASN A 52 6.04 13.06 -8.96
N ASP A 53 7.31 12.67 -9.02
CA ASP A 53 8.03 12.08 -7.87
C ASP A 53 7.99 12.98 -6.63
N THR A 54 8.14 14.30 -6.79
CA THR A 54 8.04 15.27 -5.69
C THR A 54 6.64 15.30 -5.09
N GLY A 55 5.59 15.26 -5.92
CA GLY A 55 4.20 15.21 -5.46
C GLY A 55 3.91 13.93 -4.67
N LEU A 56 4.40 12.79 -5.14
CA LEU A 56 4.25 11.50 -4.46
C LEU A 56 4.96 11.52 -3.10
N GLU A 57 6.20 12.01 -3.02
CA GLU A 57 6.95 12.12 -1.77
C GLU A 57 6.22 12.98 -0.72
N ILE A 58 5.69 14.13 -1.13
CA ILE A 58 4.91 15.02 -0.25
C ILE A 58 3.62 14.32 0.22
N LEU A 59 2.95 13.58 -0.66
CA LEU A 59 1.72 12.87 -0.32
C LEU A 59 2.00 11.77 0.71
N TYR A 60 3.01 10.93 0.48
CA TYR A 60 3.32 9.77 1.34
C TYR A 60 3.89 10.18 2.70
N SER A 61 4.78 11.17 2.74
CA SER A 61 5.35 11.67 4.01
C SER A 61 4.26 12.15 4.98
N LYS A 62 3.13 12.66 4.48
CA LYS A 62 2.02 13.17 5.30
C LYS A 62 0.90 12.17 5.52
N TYR A 63 0.58 11.31 4.54
CA TYR A 63 -0.49 10.32 4.65
C TYR A 63 -0.30 9.43 5.88
N LEU A 64 0.94 9.00 6.12
CA LEU A 64 1.29 8.14 7.24
C LEU A 64 0.95 8.75 8.62
N SER A 65 1.10 10.07 8.78
CA SER A 65 0.84 10.74 10.06
C SER A 65 -0.65 10.77 10.45
N SER A 66 -1.55 10.75 9.46
CA SER A 66 -3.00 10.90 9.69
C SER A 66 -3.72 9.60 10.02
N ARG A 67 -3.20 8.44 9.57
CA ARG A 67 -3.89 7.14 9.66
C ARG A 67 -3.94 6.56 11.09
N LEU A 68 -3.07 7.05 11.98
CA LEU A 68 -2.93 6.56 13.36
C LEU A 68 -3.87 7.23 14.37
N LEU A 69 -4.71 8.18 13.97
CA LEU A 69 -5.44 9.06 14.90
C LEU A 69 -6.96 8.78 15.00
N ASP A 70 -7.50 7.85 14.21
CA ASP A 70 -8.95 7.55 14.19
C ASP A 70 -9.27 6.20 14.86
N LYS A 71 -9.91 6.26 16.03
CA LYS A 71 -10.24 5.13 16.91
C LYS A 71 -11.42 4.28 16.41
N ASP A 72 -12.45 4.88 15.81
CA ASP A 72 -13.61 4.12 15.30
C ASP A 72 -13.21 3.29 14.08
N LEU A 73 -12.30 3.81 13.27
CA LEU A 73 -11.71 3.06 12.17
C LEU A 73 -10.76 1.96 12.67
N GLU A 74 -10.24 2.05 13.89
CA GLU A 74 -9.33 1.06 14.47
C GLU A 74 -10.04 -0.26 14.78
N GLU A 75 -11.20 -0.21 15.44
CA GLU A 75 -11.96 -1.41 15.77
C GLU A 75 -12.39 -2.16 14.50
N LYS A 76 -12.90 -1.43 13.50
CA LYS A 76 -13.27 -2.02 12.20
C LYS A 76 -12.08 -2.68 11.49
N ARG A 77 -10.88 -2.05 11.57
CA ARG A 77 -9.65 -2.65 11.02
C ARG A 77 -9.28 -3.94 11.75
N ASN A 78 -9.38 -3.96 13.07
CA ASN A 78 -9.06 -5.15 13.85
C ASN A 78 -9.96 -6.33 13.47
N THR A 79 -11.27 -6.10 13.37
CA THR A 79 -12.21 -7.14 12.90
C THR A 79 -11.89 -7.61 11.48
N MET A 80 -11.58 -6.69 10.57
CA MET A 80 -11.18 -7.03 9.19
C MET A 80 -9.90 -7.88 9.17
N TYR A 81 -8.91 -7.54 9.99
CA TYR A 81 -7.66 -8.30 10.09
C TYR A 81 -7.89 -9.74 10.55
N ASP A 82 -8.77 -9.96 11.53
CA ASP A 82 -9.06 -11.30 12.00
C ASP A 82 -9.81 -12.12 10.93
N ILE A 83 -10.80 -11.52 10.24
CA ILE A 83 -11.52 -12.17 9.12
C ILE A 83 -10.58 -12.56 8.00
N ASP A 84 -9.71 -11.65 7.57
CA ASP A 84 -8.81 -11.89 6.44
C ASP A 84 -7.73 -12.92 6.80
N ARG A 85 -7.23 -12.89 8.04
CA ARG A 85 -6.33 -13.92 8.56
C ARG A 85 -7.02 -15.28 8.55
N ASP A 86 -8.24 -15.38 9.05
CA ASP A 86 -8.98 -16.65 9.10
C ASP A 86 -9.23 -17.21 7.68
N TRP A 87 -9.50 -16.34 6.71
CA TRP A 87 -9.63 -16.73 5.31
C TRP A 87 -8.30 -17.25 4.74
N ILE A 88 -7.21 -16.50 4.92
CA ILE A 88 -5.85 -16.86 4.47
C ILE A 88 -5.43 -18.21 5.06
N LEU A 89 -5.73 -18.45 6.34
CA LEU A 89 -5.38 -19.68 7.00
C LEU A 89 -6.01 -20.90 6.34
N ASN A 90 -7.03 -20.80 5.50
CA ASN A 90 -7.53 -21.96 4.74
C ASN A 90 -6.54 -22.47 3.69
N TYR A 91 -5.55 -21.67 3.31
CA TYR A 91 -4.59 -21.97 2.25
C TYR A 91 -3.15 -22.10 2.76
N VAL A 92 -2.75 -21.25 3.70
CA VAL A 92 -1.38 -21.25 4.26
C VAL A 92 -1.45 -21.40 5.77
N LYS A 93 -0.85 -22.47 6.32
CA LYS A 93 -0.96 -22.83 7.75
C LYS A 93 0.28 -22.52 8.58
N GLN A 94 1.43 -22.42 7.92
CA GLN A 94 2.73 -22.15 8.52
C GLN A 94 3.70 -21.64 7.44
N GLY A 95 4.84 -21.09 7.84
CA GLY A 95 5.92 -20.72 6.93
C GLY A 95 6.39 -19.27 7.06
N ASN A 96 7.11 -18.79 6.06
CA ASN A 96 7.60 -17.42 6.01
C ASN A 96 6.56 -16.53 5.33
N ILE A 97 6.17 -15.44 5.99
CA ILE A 97 5.20 -14.48 5.45
C ILE A 97 5.80 -13.08 5.33
N LEU A 98 5.42 -12.37 4.27
CA LEU A 98 5.82 -10.99 4.01
C LEU A 98 4.58 -10.11 3.86
N ASP A 99 4.50 -9.03 4.62
CA ASP A 99 3.51 -7.96 4.44
C ASP A 99 4.20 -6.72 3.87
N ILE A 100 3.86 -6.33 2.64
CA ILE A 100 4.40 -5.15 1.97
C ILE A 100 3.46 -3.98 2.29
N GLY A 101 4.03 -2.87 2.76
CA GLY A 101 3.26 -1.77 3.37
C GLY A 101 2.69 -2.16 4.73
N SER A 102 3.47 -2.88 5.53
CA SER A 102 3.01 -3.51 6.78
C SER A 102 2.61 -2.53 7.88
N SER A 103 2.85 -1.22 7.70
CA SER A 103 2.66 -0.21 8.72
C SER A 103 3.30 -0.65 10.04
N ALA A 104 2.64 -0.47 11.19
CA ALA A 104 3.14 -0.90 12.50
C ALA A 104 2.94 -2.41 12.80
N GLY A 105 2.68 -3.26 11.80
CA GLY A 105 2.68 -4.72 11.95
C GLY A 105 1.42 -5.33 12.59
N TYR A 106 0.35 -4.55 12.76
CA TYR A 106 -0.91 -5.03 13.38
C TYR A 106 -1.62 -6.17 12.64
N PHE A 107 -1.43 -6.27 11.32
CA PHE A 107 -1.98 -7.39 10.56
C PHE A 107 -1.11 -8.63 10.69
N LEU A 108 0.21 -8.48 10.50
CA LEU A 108 1.19 -9.53 10.78
C LEU A 108 1.06 -10.11 12.19
N SER A 109 0.71 -9.29 13.19
CA SER A 109 0.53 -9.75 14.57
C SER A 109 -0.64 -10.73 14.76
N ARG A 110 -1.53 -10.88 13.77
CA ARG A 110 -2.64 -11.86 13.79
C ARG A 110 -2.21 -13.28 13.45
N PHE A 111 -1.00 -13.43 12.91
CA PHE A 111 -0.41 -14.72 12.61
C PHE A 111 0.41 -15.22 13.81
N ASP A 112 0.15 -16.47 14.19
CA ASP A 112 0.80 -17.13 15.34
C ASP A 112 2.30 -17.32 15.07
N LEU A 113 3.12 -16.84 15.99
CA LEU A 113 4.57 -16.95 15.98
C LEU A 113 5.09 -18.38 15.98
N ASN A 114 4.31 -19.34 16.50
CA ASN A 114 4.69 -20.75 16.49
C ASN A 114 4.61 -21.37 15.09
N ASN A 115 3.78 -20.81 14.21
CA ASN A 115 3.56 -21.31 12.86
C ASN A 115 4.23 -20.44 11.80
N PHE A 116 4.42 -19.15 12.06
CA PHE A 116 4.85 -18.19 11.04
C PHE A 116 6.08 -17.37 11.45
N THR A 117 7.04 -17.29 10.53
CA THR A 117 8.10 -16.27 10.55
C THR A 117 7.59 -15.04 9.83
N ARG A 118 7.53 -13.90 10.53
CA ARG A 118 6.81 -12.70 10.08
C ARG A 118 7.81 -11.63 9.63
N HIS A 119 7.68 -11.17 8.39
CA HIS A 119 8.49 -10.12 7.80
C HIS A 119 7.61 -8.97 7.32
N GLY A 120 8.06 -7.74 7.51
CA GLY A 120 7.37 -6.55 6.99
C GLY A 120 8.31 -5.65 6.17
N VAL A 121 7.74 -4.95 5.20
CA VAL A 121 8.38 -3.85 4.47
C VAL A 121 7.52 -2.61 4.57
N GLU A 122 8.11 -1.47 4.91
CA GLU A 122 7.39 -0.22 5.16
C GLU A 122 8.31 0.98 4.86
N PHE A 123 7.79 2.11 4.39
CA PHE A 123 8.59 3.32 4.18
C PHE A 123 8.95 4.03 5.49
N SER A 124 8.13 3.84 6.53
CA SER A 124 8.28 4.53 7.80
C SER A 124 9.17 3.83 8.83
N SER A 125 10.22 4.54 9.24
CA SER A 125 11.03 4.15 10.41
C SER A 125 10.24 4.19 11.72
N GLU A 126 9.25 5.06 11.85
CA GLU A 126 8.40 5.10 13.04
C GLU A 126 7.55 3.82 13.16
N CYS A 127 6.95 3.39 12.05
CA CYS A 127 6.18 2.15 12.00
C CYS A 127 7.06 0.93 12.30
N LYS A 128 8.30 0.89 11.77
CA LYS A 128 9.28 -0.15 12.12
C LYS A 128 9.50 -0.23 13.63
N ASN A 129 9.75 0.90 14.29
CA ASN A 129 10.02 0.92 15.72
C ASN A 129 8.81 0.43 16.53
N LYS A 130 7.61 0.89 16.16
CA LYS A 130 6.35 0.44 16.80
C LYS A 130 6.12 -1.07 16.62
N ALA A 131 6.34 -1.61 15.43
CA ALA A 131 6.17 -3.04 15.19
C ALA A 131 7.13 -3.90 16.01
N LYS A 132 8.38 -3.43 16.19
CA LYS A 132 9.36 -4.08 17.04
C LYS A 132 8.96 -4.01 18.52
N GLU A 133 8.52 -2.85 18.99
CA GLU A 133 8.10 -2.64 20.38
C GLU A 133 6.85 -3.45 20.75
N LEU A 134 5.82 -3.42 19.90
CA LEU A 134 4.51 -3.99 20.20
C LEU A 134 4.45 -5.50 19.97
N PHE A 135 5.15 -6.00 18.94
CA PHE A 135 4.93 -7.35 18.43
C PHE A 135 6.23 -8.14 18.19
N ASP A 136 7.38 -7.53 18.44
CA ASP A 136 8.70 -8.08 18.11
C ASP A 136 8.88 -8.42 16.61
N ILE A 137 8.22 -7.69 15.72
CA ILE A 137 8.24 -7.97 14.27
C ILE A 137 9.39 -7.21 13.59
N PRO A 138 10.27 -7.89 12.82
CA PRO A 138 11.28 -7.22 12.01
C PRO A 138 10.66 -6.57 10.77
N ILE A 139 10.75 -5.24 10.70
CA ILE A 139 10.35 -4.46 9.52
C ILE A 139 11.60 -3.88 8.84
N ARG A 140 11.70 -4.12 7.52
CA ARG A 140 12.67 -3.48 6.63
C ARG A 140 12.11 -2.15 6.15
N VAL A 141 12.93 -1.10 6.21
CA VAL A 141 12.50 0.24 5.80
C VAL A 141 12.97 0.54 4.38
N GLY A 142 12.03 0.90 3.50
CA GLY A 142 12.35 1.40 2.17
C GLY A 142 11.38 0.97 1.06
N ASP A 143 11.83 1.19 -0.17
CA ASP A 143 11.13 0.87 -1.42
C ASP A 143 11.32 -0.60 -1.79
N ILE A 144 10.22 -1.37 -1.78
CA ILE A 144 10.22 -2.80 -2.10
C ILE A 144 10.83 -3.12 -3.47
N THR A 145 10.68 -2.21 -4.45
CA THR A 145 11.15 -2.42 -5.82
C THR A 145 12.67 -2.37 -5.95
N LYS A 146 13.37 -1.91 -4.89
CA LYS A 146 14.82 -1.76 -4.81
C LYS A 146 15.45 -2.66 -3.75
N MET A 147 14.67 -3.59 -3.19
CA MET A 147 15.11 -4.48 -2.13
C MET A 147 15.41 -5.87 -2.68
N ASP A 148 16.52 -6.43 -2.21
CA ASP A 148 16.83 -7.85 -2.40
C ASP A 148 16.17 -8.70 -1.32
N PHE A 149 15.80 -9.93 -1.65
CA PHE A 149 15.20 -10.89 -0.73
C PHE A 149 15.88 -12.24 -0.86
N ASP A 150 16.44 -12.72 0.25
CA ASP A 150 17.11 -14.01 0.36
C ASP A 150 16.22 -15.08 1.03
N VAL A 151 14.93 -14.79 1.19
CA VAL A 151 13.95 -15.65 1.86
C VAL A 151 12.87 -16.01 0.85
N GLU A 152 12.57 -17.30 0.75
CA GLU A 152 11.36 -17.77 0.07
C GLU A 152 10.17 -17.60 1.00
N TYR A 153 9.10 -16.99 0.48
CA TYR A 153 7.89 -16.69 1.23
C TYR A 153 6.75 -17.60 0.78
N ASP A 154 6.08 -18.22 1.74
CA ASP A 154 4.88 -19.01 1.54
C ASP A 154 3.64 -18.13 1.32
N LEU A 155 3.70 -16.87 1.76
CA LEU A 155 2.64 -15.88 1.58
C LEU A 155 3.22 -14.46 1.50
N ILE A 156 2.84 -13.73 0.45
CA ILE A 156 3.11 -12.30 0.30
C ILE A 156 1.77 -11.55 0.28
N MET A 157 1.66 -10.50 1.09
CA MET A 157 0.44 -9.74 1.30
C MET A 157 0.67 -8.27 0.92
N LEU A 158 -0.29 -7.70 0.19
CA LEU A 158 -0.32 -6.28 -0.20
C LEU A 158 -1.71 -5.73 0.14
N ARG A 159 -1.84 -5.10 1.30
CA ARG A 159 -3.15 -4.62 1.79
C ARG A 159 -3.28 -3.11 1.68
N GLY A 160 -4.04 -2.66 0.69
CA GLY A 160 -4.18 -1.23 0.40
C GLY A 160 -2.84 -0.61 0.01
N VAL A 161 -2.13 -1.30 -0.88
CA VAL A 161 -0.76 -0.97 -1.33
C VAL A 161 -0.65 -1.08 -2.85
N ILE A 162 -1.21 -2.11 -3.48
CA ILE A 162 -1.07 -2.32 -4.93
C ILE A 162 -1.57 -1.12 -5.74
N GLU A 163 -2.60 -0.43 -5.27
CA GLU A 163 -3.16 0.77 -5.89
C GLU A 163 -2.24 2.00 -5.84
N HIS A 164 -1.17 1.94 -5.05
CA HIS A 164 -0.22 3.01 -4.83
C HIS A 164 1.04 2.89 -5.70
N PHE A 165 1.23 1.77 -6.41
CA PHE A 165 2.35 1.59 -7.33
C PHE A 165 2.12 2.35 -8.63
N VAL A 166 3.18 2.99 -9.10
CA VAL A 166 3.20 3.66 -10.41
C VAL A 166 3.32 2.64 -11.54
N ASP A 167 3.96 1.51 -11.26
CA ASP A 167 4.14 0.36 -12.15
C ASP A 167 3.91 -0.93 -11.31
N PRO A 168 2.66 -1.42 -11.23
CA PRO A 168 2.21 -2.52 -10.38
C PRO A 168 2.48 -3.91 -10.96
#